data_AF-H0SJP0-F1
#
_entry.id   AF-H0SJP0-F1
#
_cell.length_a   1.000
_cell.length_b   1.000
_cell.length_c   1.000
_cell.angle_alpha   90.00
_cell.angle_beta   90.00
_cell.angle_gamma   90.00
#
_symmetry.space_group_name_H-M   'P 1'
#
loop_
_entity.id
_entity.type
_entity.pdbx_description
1 polymer ?
#
loop_
_entity_poly.entity_id
_entity_poly.type
_entity_poly.pdbx_seq_one_letter_code
_entity_poly.pdbx_strand_id
1 'polypeptide(L)'
;MSSATPPTRNIVCDKEAVLFFAEAIPSHIEVSMNYLHNTINWSITVFAGGVGAIVINEKFPNINTEILTSILLLTLAHLFIRTSKAYLNVMRFTSLDKLIIRNTSLGHPEQCFSAIDRYYLNWASPLPVHTVVVKVLFELGFFYMWVALTGIFIYAAIKTQGEYWYLIIASHVGALLEFYFGLVKSPYFTTVDPFDIAVTQR
;
A
#
# COMPACT_ATOMS: atom_id res chain seq x y z
N MET A 1 -41.55 10.98 -20.75
CA MET A 1 -40.74 10.84 -19.52
C MET A 1 -39.40 11.51 -19.78
N SER A 2 -39.22 12.73 -19.27
CA SER A 2 -38.01 13.54 -19.50
C SER A 2 -36.93 13.09 -18.52
N SER A 3 -35.82 12.54 -19.03
CA SER A 3 -34.63 12.26 -18.23
C SER A 3 -34.02 13.60 -17.82
N ALA A 4 -34.20 13.99 -16.56
CA ALA A 4 -33.49 15.11 -15.99
C ALA A 4 -31.99 14.78 -15.95
N THR A 5 -31.23 15.43 -16.82
CA THR A 5 -29.77 15.49 -16.70
C THR A 5 -29.43 16.10 -15.33
N PRO A 6 -28.54 15.48 -14.54
CA PRO A 6 -28.10 16.09 -13.29
C PRO A 6 -27.42 17.43 -13.59
N PRO A 7 -27.60 18.45 -12.74
CA PRO A 7 -26.95 19.73 -12.94
C PRO A 7 -25.43 19.53 -12.92
N THR A 8 -24.78 19.83 -14.04
CA THR A 8 -23.34 20.07 -14.11
C THR A 8 -23.04 21.19 -13.11
N ARG A 9 -22.45 20.85 -11.96
CA ARG A 9 -21.81 21.85 -11.12
C ARG A 9 -20.76 22.51 -12.00
N ASN A 10 -21.01 23.75 -12.41
CA ASN A 10 -19.97 24.65 -12.86
C ASN A 10 -19.02 24.81 -11.67
N ILE A 11 -18.00 23.95 -11.59
CA ILE A 11 -16.81 24.22 -10.80
C ILE A 11 -16.23 25.44 -11.48
N VAL A 12 -16.56 26.63 -10.97
CA VAL A 12 -15.82 27.85 -11.28
C VAL A 12 -14.39 27.49 -10.94
N CYS A 13 -13.63 27.29 -12.01
CA CYS A 13 -12.29 26.76 -12.05
C CYS A 13 -11.36 27.82 -11.46
N ASP A 14 -11.39 27.94 -10.14
CA ASP A 14 -10.75 29.05 -9.46
C ASP A 14 -9.25 28.78 -9.41
N LYS A 15 -8.47 29.62 -10.08
CA LYS A 15 -7.00 29.54 -10.05
C LYS A 15 -6.47 29.55 -8.61
N GLU A 16 -7.21 30.19 -7.71
CA GLU A 16 -6.92 30.20 -6.26
C GLU A 16 -6.97 28.79 -5.65
N ALA A 17 -7.90 27.94 -6.06
CA ALA A 17 -7.96 26.56 -5.58
C ALA A 17 -6.75 25.74 -6.04
N VAL A 18 -6.32 25.91 -7.30
CA VAL A 18 -5.13 25.21 -7.84
C VAL A 18 -3.87 25.69 -7.12
N LEU A 19 -3.74 26.99 -6.84
CA LEU A 19 -2.63 27.55 -6.07
C LEU A 19 -2.61 27.02 -4.63
N PHE A 20 -3.76 26.97 -3.96
CA PHE A 20 -3.87 26.36 -2.64
C PHE A 20 -3.38 24.91 -2.62
N PHE A 21 -3.81 24.10 -3.60
CA PHE A 21 -3.32 22.71 -3.70
C PHE A 21 -1.82 22.65 -4.01
N ALA A 22 -1.30 23.51 -4.88
CA ALA A 22 0.12 23.58 -5.20
C ALA A 22 0.97 23.87 -3.95
N GLU A 23 0.49 24.72 -3.04
CA GLU A 23 1.15 25.02 -1.77
C GLU A 23 1.04 23.87 -0.76
N ALA A 24 -0.10 23.18 -0.71
CA ALA A 24 -0.36 22.11 0.27
C ALA A 24 0.31 20.77 -0.10
N ILE A 25 0.46 20.44 -1.38
CA ILE A 25 0.93 19.13 -1.84
C ILE A 25 2.32 18.74 -1.31
N PRO A 26 3.34 19.64 -1.28
CA PRO A 26 4.64 19.30 -0.71
C PRO A 26 4.54 18.77 0.73
N SER A 27 3.69 19.39 1.55
CA SER A 27 3.46 18.94 2.93
C SER A 27 2.78 17.57 2.98
N HIS A 28 1.83 17.28 2.08
CA HIS A 28 1.18 15.97 1.98
C HIS A 28 2.14 14.87 1.53
N ILE A 29 3.08 15.18 0.63
CA ILE A 29 4.15 14.26 0.23
C ILE A 29 5.05 13.95 1.42
N GLU A 30 5.51 14.97 2.15
CA GLU A 30 6.37 14.81 3.32
C GLU A 30 5.69 13.95 4.40
N VAL A 31 4.45 14.26 4.76
CA VAL A 31 3.66 13.49 5.73
C VAL A 31 3.50 12.04 5.28
N SER A 32 3.21 11.80 4.00
CA SER A 32 3.05 10.45 3.45
C SER A 32 4.37 9.67 3.45
N MET A 33 5.50 10.33 3.14
CA MET A 33 6.83 9.74 3.19
C MET A 33 7.24 9.39 4.63
N ASN A 34 7.01 10.29 5.59
CA ASN A 34 7.26 10.04 7.00
C ASN A 34 6.42 8.86 7.52
N TYR A 35 5.16 8.79 7.13
CA TYR A 35 4.29 7.65 7.46
C TYR A 35 4.80 6.33 6.85
N LEU A 36 5.28 6.37 5.60
CA LEU A 36 5.89 5.21 4.93
C LEU A 36 7.15 4.73 5.69
N HIS A 37 8.10 5.62 5.96
CA HIS A 37 9.32 5.30 6.70
C HIS A 37 9.02 4.75 8.10
N ASN A 38 8.08 5.37 8.82
CA ASN A 38 7.66 4.88 10.13
C ASN A 38 7.07 3.47 10.05
N THR A 39 6.24 3.19 9.04
CA THR A 39 5.65 1.86 8.85
C THR A 39 6.73 0.81 8.55
N ILE A 40 7.72 1.13 7.70
CA ILE A 40 8.84 0.24 7.40
C ILE A 40 9.68 -0.01 8.66
N ASN A 41 10.02 1.04 9.41
CA ASN A 41 10.80 0.92 10.65
C ASN A 41 10.10 0.04 11.68
N TRP A 42 8.78 0.20 11.85
CA TRP A 42 7.98 -0.68 12.69
C TRP A 42 7.99 -2.12 12.20
N SER A 43 7.91 -2.35 10.89
CA SER A 43 7.97 -3.68 10.29
C SER A 43 9.29 -4.38 10.58
N ILE A 44 10.41 -3.68 10.40
CA ILE A 44 11.74 -4.18 10.72
C ILE A 44 11.88 -4.46 12.21
N THR A 45 11.38 -3.56 13.06
CA THR A 45 11.46 -3.69 14.53
C THR A 45 10.67 -4.90 15.03
N VAL A 46 9.43 -5.06 14.56
CA VAL A 46 8.57 -6.21 14.90
C VAL A 46 9.19 -7.50 14.38
N PHE A 47 9.69 -7.51 13.15
CA PHE A 47 10.35 -8.67 12.56
C PHE A 47 11.61 -9.06 13.35
N ALA A 48 12.54 -8.13 13.56
CA ALA A 48 13.80 -8.39 14.26
C ALA A 48 13.57 -8.80 15.72
N GLY A 49 12.66 -8.12 16.43
CA GLY A 49 12.29 -8.46 17.80
C GLY A 49 11.64 -9.84 17.89
N GLY A 50 10.73 -10.15 16.96
CA GLY A 50 10.05 -11.44 16.89
C GLY A 50 11.00 -12.60 16.58
N VAL A 51 11.87 -12.44 15.57
CA VAL A 51 12.91 -13.42 15.26
C VAL A 51 13.90 -13.57 16.41
N GLY A 52 14.33 -12.47 17.03
CA GLY A 52 15.19 -12.50 18.21
C GLY A 52 14.58 -13.29 19.37
N ALA A 53 13.28 -13.11 19.63
CA ALA A 53 12.55 -13.86 20.65
C ALA A 53 12.45 -15.36 20.32
N ILE A 54 12.33 -15.73 19.05
CA ILE A 54 12.35 -17.13 18.61
C ILE A 54 13.74 -17.74 18.82
N VAL A 55 14.80 -17.05 18.41
CA VAL A 55 16.18 -17.56 18.44
C VAL A 55 16.72 -17.72 19.85
N ILE A 56 16.38 -16.80 20.77
CA ILE A 56 16.83 -16.87 22.17
C ILE A 56 16.08 -17.95 22.96
N ASN A 57 14.99 -18.49 22.42
CA ASN A 57 14.24 -19.55 23.07
C ASN A 57 15.03 -20.88 23.04
N GLU A 58 15.56 -21.29 24.20
CA GLU A 58 16.36 -22.52 24.36
C GLU A 58 15.62 -23.81 23.97
N LYS A 59 14.28 -23.76 23.89
CA LYS A 59 13.42 -24.90 23.54
C LYS A 59 12.94 -24.86 22.09
N PHE A 60 13.55 -24.05 21.23
CA PHE A 60 13.17 -24.00 19.82
C PHE A 60 13.59 -25.29 19.09
N PRO A 61 12.71 -25.93 18.31
CA PRO A 61 11.30 -25.58 18.07
C PRO A 61 10.32 -26.22 19.07
N ASN A 62 9.37 -25.41 19.54
CA ASN A 62 8.22 -25.85 20.33
C ASN A 62 6.94 -25.11 19.89
N ILE A 63 5.79 -25.56 20.39
CA ILE A 63 4.47 -24.98 20.07
C ILE A 63 4.39 -23.46 20.28
N ASN A 64 5.03 -22.90 21.31
CA ASN A 64 4.98 -21.46 21.57
C ASN A 64 5.77 -20.67 20.53
N THR A 65 6.95 -21.15 20.14
CA THR A 65 7.75 -20.53 19.08
C THR A 65 7.08 -20.63 17.71
N GLU A 66 6.33 -21.69 17.45
CA GLU A 66 5.52 -21.86 16.23
C GLU A 66 4.33 -20.91 16.18
N ILE A 67 3.61 -20.77 17.30
CA ILE A 67 2.54 -19.78 17.45
C ILE A 67 3.09 -18.37 17.27
N LEU A 68 4.24 -18.05 17.86
CA LEU A 68 4.89 -16.75 17.69
C LEU A 68 5.29 -16.50 16.23
N THR A 69 5.87 -17.49 15.55
CA THR A 69 6.22 -17.39 14.12
C THR A 69 4.98 -17.18 13.25
N SER A 70 3.87 -17.83 13.60
CA SER A 70 2.55 -17.68 12.95
C SER A 70 1.99 -16.27 13.10
N ILE A 71 1.97 -15.75 14.33
CA ILE A 71 1.55 -14.37 14.60
C ILE A 71 2.45 -13.38 13.88
N LEU A 72 3.76 -13.64 13.85
CA LEU A 72 4.73 -12.77 13.20
C LEU A 72 4.54 -12.73 11.68
N LEU A 73 4.23 -13.86 11.04
CA LEU A 73 3.93 -13.92 9.61
C LEU A 73 2.66 -13.13 9.26
N LEU A 74 1.58 -13.32 10.01
CA LEU A 74 0.33 -12.56 9.80
C LEU A 74 0.56 -11.06 10.04
N THR A 75 1.30 -10.71 11.10
CA THR A 75 1.65 -9.31 11.38
C THR A 75 2.47 -8.71 10.24
N LEU A 76 3.42 -9.45 9.69
CA LEU A 76 4.23 -9.01 8.56
C LEU A 76 3.37 -8.81 7.30
N ALA A 77 2.40 -9.70 7.04
CA ALA A 77 1.45 -9.56 5.93
C ALA A 77 0.60 -8.29 6.09
N HIS A 78 0.11 -8.03 7.30
CA HIS A 78 -0.61 -6.81 7.63
C HIS A 78 0.22 -5.54 7.37
N LEU A 79 1.46 -5.54 7.87
CA LEU A 79 2.38 -4.41 7.73
C LEU A 79 2.82 -4.19 6.28
N PHE A 80 2.92 -5.26 5.49
CA PHE A 80 3.15 -5.18 4.04
C PHE A 80 2.01 -4.44 3.34
N ILE A 81 0.76 -4.77 3.65
CA ILE A 81 -0.43 -4.11 3.07
C ILE A 81 -0.44 -2.62 3.48
N ARG A 82 -0.15 -2.34 4.76
CA ARG A 82 -0.08 -0.97 5.27
C ARG A 82 1.02 -0.16 4.57
N THR A 83 2.18 -0.75 4.36
CA THR A 83 3.30 -0.16 3.62
C THR A 83 2.91 0.09 2.15
N SER A 84 2.20 -0.85 1.53
CA SER A 84 1.71 -0.72 0.15
C SER A 84 0.75 0.46 -0.01
N LYS A 85 -0.18 0.64 0.93
CA LYS A 85 -1.09 1.79 0.95
C LYS A 85 -0.35 3.11 1.21
N ALA A 86 0.63 3.12 2.11
CA ALA A 86 1.47 4.27 2.39
C ALA A 86 2.27 4.71 1.16
N TYR A 87 2.93 3.76 0.48
CA TYR A 87 3.64 3.99 -0.77
C TYR A 87 2.73 4.56 -1.84
N LEU A 88 1.52 4.02 -1.97
CA LEU A 88 0.56 4.51 -2.94
C LEU A 88 0.13 5.96 -2.67
N ASN A 89 -0.02 6.36 -1.41
CA ASN A 89 -0.30 7.75 -1.05
C ASN A 89 0.85 8.69 -1.44
N VAL A 90 2.10 8.29 -1.20
CA VAL A 90 3.27 9.05 -1.69
C VAL A 90 3.17 9.23 -3.21
N MET A 91 2.93 8.14 -3.94
CA MET A 91 2.86 8.19 -5.40
C MET A 91 1.68 9.02 -5.92
N ARG A 92 0.54 9.04 -5.23
CA ARG A 92 -0.61 9.91 -5.55
C ARG A 92 -0.21 11.38 -5.49
N PHE A 93 0.32 11.83 -4.36
CA PHE A 93 0.65 13.24 -4.17
C PHE A 93 1.82 13.66 -5.04
N THR A 94 2.84 12.81 -5.23
CA THR A 94 3.94 13.09 -6.16
C THR A 94 3.48 13.16 -7.62
N SER A 95 2.52 12.33 -8.03
CA SER A 95 1.96 12.39 -9.39
C SER A 95 1.12 13.65 -9.58
N LEU A 96 0.34 14.03 -8.56
CA LEU A 96 -0.46 15.24 -8.57
C LEU A 96 0.43 16.50 -8.64
N ASP A 97 1.49 16.56 -7.84
CA ASP A 97 2.48 17.65 -7.84
C ASP A 97 3.06 17.88 -9.25
N LYS A 98 3.56 16.81 -9.87
CA LYS A 98 4.13 16.85 -11.22
C LYS A 98 3.13 17.33 -12.27
N LEU A 99 1.86 16.90 -12.16
CA LEU A 99 0.81 17.32 -13.07
C LEU A 99 0.45 18.80 -12.89
N ILE A 100 0.35 19.28 -11.66
CA ILE A 100 0.07 20.69 -11.37
C ILE A 100 1.20 21.58 -11.90
N ILE A 101 2.47 21.25 -11.60
CA ILE A 101 3.62 22.01 -12.11
C ILE A 101 3.62 22.06 -13.64
N ARG A 102 3.40 20.91 -14.30
CA ARG A 102 3.38 20.82 -15.75
C ARG A 102 2.25 21.65 -16.37
N ASN A 103 1.02 21.49 -15.90
CA ASN A 103 -0.13 22.15 -16.52
C ASN A 103 -0.16 23.65 -16.21
N THR A 104 0.32 24.06 -15.03
CA THR A 104 0.43 25.49 -14.68
C THR A 104 1.50 26.19 -15.51
N SER A 105 2.65 25.55 -15.74
CA SER A 105 3.71 26.09 -16.61
C SER A 105 3.31 26.17 -18.09
N LEU A 106 2.42 25.29 -18.55
CA LEU A 106 1.86 25.31 -19.90
C LEU A 106 0.65 26.25 -20.05
N GLY A 107 0.20 26.90 -18.97
CA GLY A 107 -0.95 27.83 -19.00
C GLY A 107 -2.32 27.15 -19.07
N HIS A 108 -2.41 25.87 -18.69
CA HIS A 108 -3.64 25.05 -18.68
C HIS A 108 -4.06 24.58 -17.27
N PRO A 109 -4.18 25.48 -16.27
CA PRO A 109 -4.50 25.11 -14.89
C PRO A 109 -5.86 24.42 -14.73
N GLU A 110 -6.79 24.60 -15.68
CA GLU A 110 -8.08 23.92 -15.71
C GLU A 110 -7.96 22.39 -15.81
N GLN A 111 -6.89 21.89 -16.42
CA GLN A 111 -6.62 20.45 -16.55
C GLN A 111 -6.12 19.84 -15.22
N CYS A 112 -5.77 20.67 -14.22
CA CYS A 112 -5.39 20.21 -12.89
C CYS A 112 -6.60 19.70 -12.09
N PHE A 113 -7.80 20.23 -12.32
CA PHE A 113 -8.99 19.88 -11.53
C PHE A 113 -9.38 18.41 -11.66
N SER A 114 -9.31 17.86 -12.88
CA SER A 114 -9.56 16.42 -13.07
C SER A 114 -8.52 15.55 -12.36
N ALA A 115 -7.29 16.02 -12.24
CA ALA A 115 -6.24 15.31 -11.51
C ALA A 115 -6.42 15.43 -9.98
N ILE A 116 -6.80 16.62 -9.49
CA ILE A 116 -7.13 16.86 -8.08
C ILE A 116 -8.32 15.99 -7.67
N ASP A 117 -9.42 16.04 -8.43
CA ASP A 117 -10.60 15.21 -8.17
C ASP A 117 -10.24 13.72 -8.15
N ARG A 118 -9.46 13.25 -9.11
CA ARG A 118 -9.05 11.85 -9.21
C ARG A 118 -8.16 11.38 -8.05
N TYR A 119 -7.07 12.10 -7.78
CA TYR A 119 -6.02 11.63 -6.87
C TYR A 119 -6.21 12.11 -5.42
N TYR A 120 -6.88 13.25 -5.22
CA TYR A 120 -7.13 13.81 -3.89
C TYR A 120 -8.53 13.44 -3.37
N LEU A 121 -9.58 13.53 -4.20
CA LEU A 121 -10.97 13.29 -3.77
C LEU A 121 -11.40 11.83 -3.93
N ASN A 122 -11.13 11.22 -5.08
CA ASN A 122 -11.57 9.86 -5.40
C ASN A 122 -10.55 8.78 -5.01
N TRP A 123 -9.38 9.17 -4.50
CA TRP A 123 -8.33 8.24 -4.06
C TRP A 123 -7.97 7.19 -5.12
N ALA A 124 -8.01 7.56 -6.40
CA ALA A 124 -7.64 6.64 -7.47
C ALA A 124 -6.16 6.23 -7.33
N SER A 125 -5.86 4.98 -7.68
CA SER A 125 -4.47 4.51 -7.73
C SER A 125 -3.79 5.01 -9.01
N PRO A 126 -2.69 5.78 -8.94
CA PRO A 126 -1.91 6.18 -10.12
C PRO A 126 -1.09 5.02 -10.70
N LEU A 127 -0.97 3.91 -9.98
CA LEU A 127 -0.18 2.75 -10.36
C LEU A 127 -1.03 1.48 -10.31
N PRO A 128 -0.77 0.50 -11.19
CA PRO A 128 -1.40 -0.80 -11.06
C PRO A 128 -0.88 -1.55 -9.82
N VAL A 129 -1.72 -2.40 -9.25
CA VAL A 129 -1.46 -3.11 -7.99
C VAL A 129 -0.15 -3.88 -8.02
N HIS A 130 0.13 -4.57 -9.14
CA HIS A 130 1.35 -5.36 -9.28
C HIS A 130 2.62 -4.53 -9.15
N THR A 131 2.64 -3.29 -9.66
CA THR A 131 3.80 -2.39 -9.54
C THR A 131 4.06 -2.02 -8.09
N VAL A 132 3.01 -1.71 -7.34
CA VAL A 132 3.13 -1.40 -5.91
C VAL A 132 3.62 -2.61 -5.13
N VAL A 133 3.03 -3.78 -5.38
CA VAL A 133 3.39 -5.04 -4.72
C VAL A 133 4.85 -5.39 -4.95
N VAL A 134 5.32 -5.35 -6.20
CA VAL A 134 6.73 -5.63 -6.55
C VAL A 134 7.66 -4.64 -5.86
N LYS A 135 7.33 -3.35 -5.87
CA LYS A 135 8.13 -2.31 -5.20
C LYS A 135 8.30 -2.61 -3.71
N VAL A 136 7.19 -2.87 -3.02
CA VAL A 136 7.19 -3.07 -1.57
C VAL A 136 7.85 -4.41 -1.20
N LEU A 137 7.64 -5.47 -2.00
CA LEU A 137 8.25 -6.77 -1.77
C LEU A 137 9.77 -6.71 -1.90
N PHE A 138 10.28 -6.21 -3.03
CA PHE A 138 11.69 -6.35 -3.37
C PHE A 138 12.53 -5.15 -2.95
N GLU A 139 12.05 -3.92 -3.15
CA GLU A 139 12.83 -2.72 -2.85
C GLU A 139 12.71 -2.29 -1.38
N LEU A 140 11.55 -2.49 -0.75
CA LEU A 140 11.35 -2.21 0.67
C LEU A 140 11.64 -3.42 1.58
N GLY A 141 12.08 -4.53 0.99
CA GLY A 141 12.68 -5.67 1.69
C GLY A 141 11.73 -6.67 2.35
N PHE A 142 10.41 -6.53 2.16
CA PHE A 142 9.43 -7.47 2.74
C PHE A 142 9.58 -8.91 2.23
N PHE A 143 10.03 -9.10 0.99
CA PHE A 143 10.30 -10.42 0.43
C PHE A 143 11.34 -11.18 1.27
N TYR A 144 12.44 -10.51 1.65
CA TYR A 144 13.49 -11.14 2.45
C TYR A 144 13.00 -11.52 3.85
N MET A 145 12.17 -10.68 4.48
CA MET A 145 11.56 -10.98 5.77
C MET A 145 10.63 -12.19 5.69
N TRP A 146 9.83 -12.28 4.62
CA TRP A 146 8.93 -13.41 4.39
C TRP A 146 9.69 -14.72 4.17
N VAL A 147 10.72 -14.70 3.32
CA VAL A 147 11.58 -15.85 3.06
C VAL A 147 12.27 -16.33 4.33
N ALA A 148 12.76 -15.40 5.17
CA ALA A 148 13.36 -15.74 6.45
C ALA A 148 12.37 -16.46 7.40
N LEU A 149 11.14 -15.94 7.56
CA LEU A 149 10.10 -16.61 8.37
C LEU A 149 9.71 -17.97 7.80
N THR A 150 9.59 -18.07 6.47
CA THR A 150 9.30 -19.34 5.80
C THR A 150 10.41 -20.36 6.06
N GLY A 151 11.67 -19.93 6.05
CA GLY A 151 12.82 -20.76 6.40
C GLY A 151 12.78 -21.25 7.85
N ILE A 152 12.41 -20.38 8.79
CA ILE A 152 12.20 -20.74 10.22
C ILE A 152 11.12 -21.81 10.35
N PHE A 153 9.98 -21.64 9.66
CA PHE A 153 8.91 -22.63 9.62
C PHE A 153 9.35 -23.98 9.06
N ILE A 154 10.05 -24.00 7.93
CA ILE A 154 10.54 -25.24 7.32
C ILE A 154 11.50 -25.96 8.27
N TYR A 155 12.44 -25.21 8.87
CA TYR A 155 13.37 -25.78 9.86
C TYR A 155 12.62 -26.41 11.04
N ALA A 156 11.64 -25.69 11.58
CA ALA A 156 10.89 -26.13 12.74
C ALA A 156 10.00 -27.35 12.42
N ALA A 157 9.40 -27.41 11.22
CA ALA A 157 8.67 -28.57 10.73
C ALA A 157 9.55 -29.82 10.62
N ILE A 158 10.76 -29.69 10.08
CA ILE A 158 11.70 -30.81 9.95
C ILE A 158 12.07 -31.36 11.33
N LYS A 159 12.37 -30.46 12.29
CA LYS A 159 12.80 -30.83 13.64
C LYS A 159 11.69 -31.45 14.49
N THR A 160 10.46 -30.99 14.33
CA THR A 160 9.27 -31.54 15.03
C THR A 160 8.67 -32.75 14.32
N GLN A 161 9.32 -33.27 13.27
CA GLN A 161 8.77 -34.35 12.42
C GLN A 161 7.36 -34.03 11.88
N GLY A 162 7.09 -32.75 11.67
CA GLY A 162 5.82 -32.26 11.17
C GLY A 162 4.71 -32.16 12.19
N GLU A 163 4.94 -32.26 13.51
CA GLU A 163 3.89 -32.20 14.53
C GLU A 163 2.95 -30.98 14.39
N TYR A 164 3.48 -29.83 13.94
CA TYR A 164 2.76 -28.56 13.83
C TYR A 164 2.54 -28.05 12.39
N TRP A 165 2.57 -28.94 11.40
CA TRP A 165 2.41 -28.58 9.97
C TRP A 165 1.16 -27.74 9.67
N TYR A 166 0.08 -27.99 10.40
CA TYR A 166 -1.20 -27.28 10.24
C TYR A 166 -1.09 -25.79 10.59
N LEU A 167 -0.24 -25.40 11.56
CA LEU A 167 -0.01 -23.99 11.90
C LEU A 167 0.69 -23.25 10.76
N ILE A 168 1.66 -23.90 10.12
CA ILE A 168 2.39 -23.36 8.98
C ILE A 168 1.42 -23.06 7.84
N ILE A 169 0.60 -24.05 7.47
CA ILE A 169 -0.37 -23.92 6.38
C ILE A 169 -1.42 -22.87 6.73
N ALA A 170 -2.00 -22.93 7.94
CA ALA A 170 -3.01 -21.96 8.37
C ALA A 170 -2.48 -20.52 8.32
N SER A 171 -1.23 -20.30 8.74
CA SER A 171 -0.61 -18.98 8.74
C SER A 171 -0.35 -18.46 7.34
N HIS A 172 0.14 -19.30 6.42
CA HIS A 172 0.35 -18.91 5.03
C HIS A 172 -0.97 -18.64 4.31
N VAL A 173 -1.98 -19.48 4.52
CA VAL A 173 -3.33 -19.25 3.97
C VAL A 173 -3.91 -17.96 4.53
N GLY A 174 -3.81 -17.72 5.84
CA GLY A 174 -4.25 -16.47 6.47
C GLY A 174 -3.57 -15.25 5.88
N ALA A 175 -2.25 -15.31 5.69
CA ALA A 175 -1.48 -14.21 5.11
C ALA A 175 -1.82 -13.97 3.62
N LEU A 176 -2.06 -15.02 2.84
CA LEU A 176 -2.56 -14.93 1.46
C LEU A 176 -3.97 -14.34 1.38
N LEU A 177 -4.87 -14.72 2.29
CA LEU A 177 -6.20 -14.13 2.39
C LEU A 177 -6.09 -12.64 2.74
N GLU A 178 -5.19 -12.28 3.64
CA GLU A 178 -4.96 -10.89 4.00
C GLU A 178 -4.46 -10.08 2.80
N PHE A 179 -3.54 -10.63 2.00
CA PHE A 179 -3.11 -10.01 0.74
C PHE A 179 -4.27 -9.85 -0.26
N TYR A 180 -5.09 -10.89 -0.43
CA TYR A 180 -6.22 -10.83 -1.34
C TYR A 180 -7.22 -9.73 -0.95
N PHE A 181 -7.63 -9.68 0.32
CA PHE A 181 -8.59 -8.68 0.78
C PHE A 181 -7.97 -7.28 0.92
N GLY A 182 -6.72 -7.21 1.38
CA GLY A 182 -6.02 -5.97 1.67
C GLY A 182 -5.45 -5.25 0.44
N LEU A 183 -5.21 -5.98 -0.66
CA LEU A 183 -4.70 -5.43 -1.92
C LEU A 183 -5.71 -5.58 -3.05
N VAL A 184 -6.09 -6.81 -3.41
CA VAL A 184 -6.88 -7.07 -4.64
C VAL A 184 -8.29 -6.53 -4.53
N LYS A 185 -8.97 -6.78 -3.40
CA LYS A 185 -10.33 -6.26 -3.16
C LYS A 185 -10.35 -4.87 -2.54
N SER A 186 -9.19 -4.28 -2.27
CA SER A 186 -9.15 -3.01 -1.56
C SER A 186 -9.46 -1.85 -2.50
N PRO A 187 -10.40 -0.94 -2.13
CA PRO A 187 -10.73 0.21 -2.96
C PRO A 187 -9.54 1.17 -3.14
N TYR A 188 -8.52 1.06 -2.28
CA TYR A 188 -7.29 1.82 -2.39
C TYR A 188 -6.50 1.50 -3.66
N PHE A 189 -6.74 0.35 -4.29
CA PHE A 189 -5.97 -0.13 -5.43
C PHE A 189 -6.77 -0.10 -6.73
N THR A 190 -7.98 0.46 -6.70
CA THR A 190 -8.78 0.67 -7.89
C THR A 190 -8.08 1.68 -8.79
N THR A 191 -7.55 1.19 -9.90
CA THR A 191 -7.01 2.02 -10.98
C THR A 191 -8.15 2.62 -11.78
N VAL A 192 -8.02 3.89 -12.16
CA VAL A 192 -8.95 4.54 -13.09
C VAL A 192 -8.23 4.62 -14.43
N ASP A 193 -8.87 4.11 -15.48
CA ASP A 193 -8.27 4.03 -16.81
C ASP A 193 -7.86 5.44 -17.29
N PRO A 194 -6.62 5.67 -17.74
CA PRO A 194 -6.21 6.97 -18.26
C PRO A 194 -7.02 7.40 -19.50
N PHE A 195 -7.64 6.45 -20.23
CA PHE A 195 -8.38 6.72 -21.46
C PHE A 195 -9.86 7.12 -21.28
N ASP A 196 -10.47 6.91 -20.10
CA ASP A 196 -11.86 7.33 -19.83
C ASP A 196 -12.05 8.86 -19.85
N ILE A 197 -10.96 9.64 -19.90
CA ILE A 197 -10.97 11.10 -19.96
C ILE A 197 -11.18 11.61 -21.40
N ALA A 198 -10.72 10.88 -22.41
CA ALA A 198 -10.81 11.34 -23.79
C ALA A 198 -12.25 11.26 -24.35
N VAL A 199 -13.13 10.50 -23.71
CA VAL A 199 -14.51 10.27 -24.15
C VAL A 199 -15.50 11.18 -23.41
N THR A 200 -15.19 11.64 -22.20
CA THR A 200 -16.04 12.60 -21.45
C THR A 200 -15.79 14.06 -21.83
N GLN A 201 -14.82 14.34 -22.72
CA GLN A 201 -14.50 15.68 -23.21
C GLN A 201 -14.79 15.87 -24.72
N ARG A 202 -15.55 14.97 -25.36
CA ARG A 202 -16.08 15.16 -26.72
C ARG A 202 -17.58 15.40 -26.72
#